data_AF-A0A2E1TCN5-F1
#
_entry.id   AF-A0A2E1TCN5-F1
#
_cell.length_a   1.000
_cell.length_b   1.000
_cell.length_c   1.000
_cell.angle_alpha   90.00
_cell.angle_beta   90.00
_cell.angle_gamma   90.00
#
_symmetry.space_group_name_H-M   'P 1'
#
loop_
_entity.id
_entity.type
_entity.pdbx_description
1 polymer ?
#
loop_
_entity_poly.entity_id
_entity_poly.type
_entity_poly.pdbx_seq_one_letter_code
_entity_poly.pdbx_strand_id
1 'polypeptide(L)'
;MKYRIEKDTMGEVNVPSEKYWGAQTQRSINNFKIGSSGSMPIEIICGFAYLKKAAAHANTELGVLSKEKCELISIVCDEILEGKHDEQFPLVIWQTGSGTQTNMNINEVIANRAHVINGGKLSDIHKIIHPNDDVNKSQSSNDTFPTAMHIASYKCIHEIAIPGITILQKTLEKKASEFKKIVKIGRTHMMDATPLSLGQVFSGYYSQLMYALKALNNTLPHLSEIALGGTAVGTGINTPKGYADKVAKLIQKFTGLPFKTADNKFEALASQDAIVESHGALKQTAVSLNKIANDIRLLASGPRSGIGEIILPSNEPGSSIMPGKVNPTQCEAVTMVCAQVIGNDTAIAVGGMQGHFELNVFKPMIAANILQSARIIGDACFSFEKNCIKDIRVNQKNITKNLNNSLMLVTALNTKIGYEKAAEIAKSAYQNDTTLREESIKSGYLSGEEFDEWVKPEKMCGDI
;
A
#
# COMPACT_ATOMS: atom_id res chain seq x y z
N MET A 1 26.63 10.87 30.04
CA MET A 1 26.58 9.70 29.13
C MET A 1 27.96 9.06 29.11
N LYS A 2 28.08 7.74 29.25
CA LYS A 2 29.36 7.03 29.12
C LYS A 2 29.60 6.72 27.64
N TYR A 3 30.82 6.87 27.17
CA TYR A 3 31.20 6.65 25.77
C TYR A 3 32.31 5.59 25.67
N ARG A 4 32.36 4.90 24.54
CA ARG A 4 33.51 4.14 24.08
C ARG A 4 34.06 4.76 22.80
N ILE A 5 35.36 4.61 22.58
CA ILE A 5 36.02 5.06 21.37
C ILE A 5 35.95 3.94 20.34
N GLU A 6 35.34 4.22 19.19
CA GLU A 6 35.40 3.35 18.01
C GLU A 6 36.21 4.06 16.93
N LYS A 7 36.78 3.29 16.00
CA LYS A 7 37.64 3.80 14.93
C LYS A 7 37.20 3.27 13.59
N ASP A 8 37.15 4.15 12.60
CA ASP A 8 37.06 3.81 11.19
C ASP A 8 38.25 4.43 10.42
N THR A 9 38.20 4.39 9.09
CA THR A 9 39.25 4.95 8.23
C THR A 9 39.40 6.47 8.35
N MET A 10 38.42 7.18 8.93
CA MET A 10 38.46 8.63 9.18
C MET A 10 38.97 8.97 10.60
N GLY A 11 39.32 7.98 11.41
CA GLY A 11 39.83 8.16 12.76
C GLY A 11 38.83 7.77 13.84
N GLU A 12 39.02 8.33 15.03
CA GLU A 12 38.24 7.99 16.23
C GLU A 12 36.91 8.76 16.32
N VAL A 13 35.92 8.17 16.98
CA VAL A 13 34.63 8.81 17.31
C VAL A 13 34.06 8.24 18.61
N ASN A 14 33.44 9.10 19.41
CA ASN A 14 32.77 8.72 20.66
C ASN A 14 31.39 8.13 20.38
N VAL A 15 31.18 6.87 20.78
CA VAL A 15 29.92 6.14 20.65
C VAL A 15 29.36 5.84 22.05
N PRO A 16 28.05 5.99 22.32
CA PRO A 16 27.47 5.60 23.61
C PRO A 16 27.84 4.16 23.99
N SER A 17 28.28 3.96 25.24
CA SER A 17 28.91 2.72 25.68
C SER A 17 28.03 1.47 25.58
N GLU A 18 26.72 1.65 25.62
CA GLU A 18 25.68 0.63 25.67
C GLU A 18 25.08 0.29 24.30
N LYS A 19 25.44 1.04 23.25
CA LYS A 19 24.85 0.89 21.92
C LYS A 19 25.69 -0.02 21.03
N TYR A 20 25.05 -0.91 20.28
CA TYR A 20 25.73 -1.90 19.45
C TYR A 20 26.23 -1.31 18.12
N TRP A 21 25.77 -0.14 17.68
CA TRP A 21 26.33 0.49 16.48
C TRP A 21 27.75 1.01 16.71
N GLY A 22 28.51 1.23 15.64
CA GLY A 22 29.93 1.61 15.70
C GLY A 22 30.21 3.02 15.16
N ALA A 23 31.42 3.20 14.65
CA ALA A 23 31.94 4.49 14.23
C ALA A 23 31.15 5.09 13.05
N GLN A 24 30.84 4.29 12.03
CA GLN A 24 30.20 4.82 10.81
C GLN A 24 28.76 5.25 11.09
N THR A 25 28.02 4.48 11.90
CA THR A 25 26.68 4.89 12.33
C THR A 25 26.74 6.18 13.13
N GLN A 26 27.69 6.31 14.06
CA GLN A 26 27.82 7.53 14.86
C GLN A 26 28.16 8.76 14.04
N ARG A 27 29.04 8.62 13.02
CA ARG A 27 29.31 9.70 12.06
C ARG A 27 28.06 10.06 11.24
N SER A 28 27.28 9.07 10.83
CA SER A 28 26.04 9.31 10.09
C SER A 28 25.02 10.09 10.92
N ILE A 29 24.83 9.74 12.20
CA ILE A 29 23.98 10.50 13.13
C ILE A 29 24.44 11.97 13.22
N ASN A 30 25.75 12.20 13.26
CA ASN A 30 26.31 13.54 13.39
C ASN A 30 26.15 14.36 12.11
N ASN A 31 26.25 13.73 10.94
CA ASN A 31 26.29 14.40 9.64
C ASN A 31 24.90 14.60 9.01
N PHE A 32 23.95 13.71 9.25
CA PHE A 32 22.63 13.71 8.59
C PHE A 32 21.51 14.03 9.58
N LYS A 33 21.47 15.28 10.04
CA LYS A 33 20.47 15.80 10.99
C LYS A 33 19.23 16.34 10.29
N ILE A 34 18.59 15.50 9.48
CA ILE A 34 17.43 15.87 8.66
C ILE A 34 16.27 14.95 9.02
N GLY A 35 15.12 15.53 9.37
CA GLY A 35 13.94 14.77 9.81
C GLY A 35 14.08 14.15 11.20
N SER A 36 13.13 13.27 11.55
CA SER A 36 13.12 12.58 12.84
C SER A 36 14.23 11.52 12.91
N SER A 37 14.92 11.45 14.05
CA SER A 37 15.88 10.37 14.35
C SER A 37 15.22 9.00 14.24
N GLY A 38 15.94 8.01 13.72
CA GLY A 38 15.41 6.66 13.53
C GLY A 38 14.28 6.57 12.51
N SER A 39 14.20 7.53 11.57
CA SER A 39 13.15 7.54 10.54
C SER A 39 13.32 6.49 9.44
N MET A 40 14.49 5.85 9.32
CA MET A 40 14.64 4.71 8.41
C MET A 40 13.62 3.62 8.78
N PRO A 41 12.76 3.16 7.84
CA PRO A 41 11.71 2.20 8.17
C PRO A 41 12.26 0.90 8.76
N ILE A 42 11.64 0.40 9.82
CA ILE A 42 12.07 -0.83 10.49
C ILE A 42 11.97 -2.04 9.55
N GLU A 43 11.04 -2.01 8.58
CA GLU A 43 10.91 -3.06 7.57
C GLU A 43 12.17 -3.18 6.70
N ILE A 44 12.92 -2.08 6.48
CA ILE A 44 14.21 -2.12 5.79
C ILE A 44 15.25 -2.83 6.65
N ILE A 45 15.27 -2.58 7.96
CA ILE A 45 16.15 -3.26 8.91
C ILE A 45 15.86 -4.76 8.94
N CYS A 46 14.59 -5.16 8.96
CA CYS A 46 14.18 -6.57 8.86
C CYS A 46 14.60 -7.19 7.51
N GLY A 47 14.44 -6.45 6.41
CA GLY A 47 14.93 -6.87 5.10
C GLY A 47 16.45 -7.13 5.08
N PHE A 48 17.21 -6.26 5.74
CA PHE A 48 18.64 -6.47 5.95
C PHE A 48 18.93 -7.69 6.83
N ALA A 49 18.19 -7.94 7.90
CA ALA A 49 18.41 -9.09 8.77
C ALA A 49 18.24 -10.42 8.00
N TYR A 50 17.20 -10.56 7.16
CA TYR A 50 17.05 -11.71 6.27
C TYR A 50 18.23 -11.85 5.31
N LEU A 51 18.65 -10.74 4.69
CA LEU A 51 19.76 -10.70 3.75
C LEU A 51 21.09 -11.09 4.42
N LYS A 52 21.41 -10.55 5.60
CA LYS A 52 22.69 -10.82 6.30
C LYS A 52 22.75 -12.26 6.79
N LYS A 53 21.63 -12.79 7.29
CA LYS A 53 21.49 -14.21 7.61
C LYS A 53 21.75 -15.08 6.38
N ALA A 54 21.07 -14.82 5.28
CA ALA A 54 21.27 -15.57 4.03
C ALA A 54 22.71 -15.47 3.51
N ALA A 55 23.32 -14.29 3.54
CA ALA A 55 24.69 -14.09 3.08
C ALA A 55 25.71 -14.87 3.92
N ALA A 56 25.55 -14.90 5.25
CA ALA A 56 26.43 -15.68 6.13
C ALA A 56 26.33 -17.19 5.84
N HIS A 57 25.11 -17.72 5.68
CA HIS A 57 24.89 -19.13 5.33
C HIS A 57 25.44 -19.45 3.94
N ALA A 58 25.19 -18.60 2.92
CA ALA A 58 25.72 -18.78 1.57
C ALA A 58 27.26 -18.79 1.55
N ASN A 59 27.90 -17.85 2.25
CA ASN A 59 29.35 -17.78 2.34
C ASN A 59 29.96 -18.99 3.06
N THR A 60 29.25 -19.56 4.03
CA THR A 60 29.68 -20.78 4.74
C THR A 60 29.57 -22.00 3.85
N GLU A 61 28.45 -22.15 3.14
CA GLU A 61 28.26 -23.24 2.16
C GLU A 61 29.27 -23.17 1.00
N LEU A 62 29.75 -21.98 0.67
CA LEU A 62 30.77 -21.75 -0.37
C LEU A 62 32.21 -21.72 0.18
N GLY A 63 32.39 -22.00 1.47
CA GLY A 63 33.71 -22.20 2.08
C GLY A 63 34.51 -20.92 2.37
N VAL A 64 33.89 -19.75 2.32
CA VAL A 64 34.57 -18.44 2.51
C VAL A 64 34.25 -17.77 3.86
N LEU A 65 33.40 -18.38 4.69
CA LEU A 65 33.11 -17.97 6.07
C LEU A 65 33.11 -19.20 6.99
N SER A 66 33.63 -19.07 8.21
CA SER A 66 33.61 -20.16 9.19
C SER A 66 32.19 -20.40 9.73
N LYS A 67 31.91 -21.66 10.08
CA LYS A 67 30.62 -22.07 10.65
C LYS A 67 30.28 -21.32 11.93
N GLU A 68 31.27 -21.14 12.82
CA GLU A 68 31.12 -20.39 14.08
C GLU A 68 30.65 -18.94 13.83
N LYS A 69 31.29 -18.23 12.90
CA LYS A 69 30.89 -16.85 12.55
C LYS A 69 29.49 -16.81 11.94
N CYS A 70 29.15 -17.78 11.11
CA CYS A 70 27.83 -17.89 10.52
C CYS A 70 26.73 -18.06 11.57
N GLU A 71 26.94 -18.94 12.55
CA GLU A 71 25.98 -19.20 13.63
C GLU A 71 25.74 -17.94 14.46
N LEU A 72 26.82 -17.24 14.85
CA LEU A 72 26.71 -15.98 15.59
C LEU A 72 25.97 -14.89 14.80
N ILE A 73 26.30 -14.68 13.52
CA ILE A 73 25.58 -13.72 12.66
C ILE A 73 24.10 -14.09 12.55
N SER A 74 23.82 -15.38 12.34
CA SER A 74 22.45 -15.88 12.20
C SER A 74 21.63 -15.61 13.45
N ILE A 75 22.18 -15.85 14.65
CA ILE A 75 21.50 -15.60 15.93
C ILE A 75 21.14 -14.11 16.06
N VAL A 76 22.07 -13.20 15.75
CA VAL A 76 21.77 -11.76 15.86
C VAL A 76 20.74 -11.31 14.83
N CYS A 77 20.79 -11.84 13.60
CA CYS A 77 19.76 -11.54 12.61
C CYS A 77 18.37 -11.99 13.10
N ASP A 78 18.28 -13.13 13.77
CA ASP A 78 17.04 -13.60 14.38
C ASP A 78 16.60 -12.68 15.54
N GLU A 79 17.51 -12.22 16.39
CA GLU A 79 17.18 -11.22 17.43
C GLU A 79 16.65 -9.90 16.82
N ILE A 80 17.18 -9.45 15.68
CA ILE A 80 16.69 -8.27 14.96
C ILE A 80 15.28 -8.52 14.41
N LEU A 81 15.03 -9.68 13.79
CA LEU A 81 13.72 -10.04 13.26
C LEU A 81 12.65 -10.19 14.36
N GLU A 82 13.06 -10.51 15.59
CA GLU A 82 12.22 -10.55 16.78
C GLU A 82 11.99 -9.17 17.43
N GLY A 83 12.55 -8.10 16.88
CA GLY A 83 12.38 -6.73 17.38
C GLY A 83 13.17 -6.40 18.66
N LYS A 84 14.18 -7.20 19.01
CA LYS A 84 14.95 -7.02 20.26
C LYS A 84 15.90 -5.83 20.23
N HIS A 85 16.15 -5.26 19.05
CA HIS A 85 17.23 -4.28 18.81
C HIS A 85 16.78 -3.03 18.06
N ASP A 86 15.48 -2.72 17.98
CA ASP A 86 14.97 -1.60 17.18
C ASP A 86 15.64 -0.25 17.52
N GLU A 87 15.96 -0.03 18.81
CA GLU A 87 16.67 1.17 19.26
C GLU A 87 18.14 1.28 18.80
N GLN A 88 18.67 0.29 18.08
CA GLN A 88 20.06 0.24 17.59
C GLN A 88 20.18 0.76 16.16
N PHE A 89 19.07 1.21 15.57
CA PHE A 89 19.01 1.70 14.20
C PHE A 89 18.55 3.17 14.15
N PRO A 90 19.38 4.12 14.63
CA PRO A 90 18.98 5.52 14.82
C PRO A 90 19.00 6.35 13.53
N LEU A 91 19.36 5.76 12.39
CA LEU A 91 19.60 6.49 11.16
C LEU A 91 18.31 6.99 10.50
N VAL A 92 18.47 8.05 9.71
CA VAL A 92 17.36 8.73 9.04
C VAL A 92 17.23 8.29 7.58
N ILE A 93 16.05 8.53 6.99
CA ILE A 93 15.84 8.34 5.54
C ILE A 93 16.82 9.17 4.73
N TRP A 94 17.04 10.42 5.16
CA TRP A 94 17.79 11.46 4.46
C TRP A 94 19.30 11.33 4.68
N GLN A 95 19.82 10.19 4.27
CA GLN A 95 21.21 9.81 4.42
C GLN A 95 21.88 9.66 3.05
N THR A 96 23.03 8.99 2.94
CA THR A 96 23.58 8.63 1.61
C THR A 96 22.55 7.91 0.75
N GLY A 97 22.41 8.36 -0.49
CA GLY A 97 21.40 7.89 -1.42
C GLY A 97 21.47 6.41 -1.83
N SER A 98 22.63 5.78 -1.63
CA SER A 98 22.83 4.34 -1.81
C SER A 98 22.30 3.51 -0.63
N GLY A 99 22.07 4.13 0.53
CA GLY A 99 21.75 3.43 1.76
C GLY A 99 22.95 2.80 2.49
N THR A 100 24.19 3.12 2.08
CA THR A 100 25.44 2.60 2.69
C THR A 100 25.49 2.75 4.20
N GLN A 101 25.04 3.88 4.75
CA GLN A 101 25.09 4.11 6.20
C GLN A 101 24.18 3.15 6.96
N THR A 102 22.98 2.86 6.45
CA THR A 102 22.12 1.81 7.00
C THR A 102 22.77 0.44 6.86
N ASN A 103 23.30 0.07 5.68
CA ASN A 103 24.01 -1.21 5.53
C ASN A 103 25.12 -1.37 6.58
N MET A 104 25.93 -0.33 6.79
CA MET A 104 27.00 -0.35 7.79
C MET A 104 26.47 -0.35 9.23
N ASN A 105 25.37 0.34 9.52
CA ASN A 105 24.72 0.28 10.83
C ASN A 105 24.29 -1.14 11.18
N ILE A 106 23.65 -1.86 10.26
CA ILE A 106 23.33 -3.28 10.47
C ILE A 106 24.62 -4.10 10.67
N ASN A 107 25.64 -3.90 9.84
CA ASN A 107 26.90 -4.64 9.95
C ASN A 107 27.57 -4.45 11.32
N GLU A 108 27.64 -3.21 11.80
CA GLU A 108 28.22 -2.86 13.10
C GLU A 108 27.41 -3.46 14.26
N VAL A 109 26.08 -3.36 14.22
CA VAL A 109 25.19 -3.93 15.25
C VAL A 109 25.35 -5.45 15.30
N ILE A 110 25.33 -6.13 14.16
CA ILE A 110 25.51 -7.58 14.09
C ILE A 110 26.88 -7.98 14.64
N ALA A 111 27.96 -7.34 14.20
CA ALA A 111 29.32 -7.67 14.63
C ALA A 111 29.50 -7.50 16.15
N ASN A 112 29.04 -6.37 16.69
CA ASN A 112 29.17 -6.04 18.11
C ASN A 112 28.29 -6.93 18.99
N ARG A 113 27.04 -7.17 18.58
CA ARG A 113 26.14 -8.04 19.33
C ARG A 113 26.62 -9.50 19.31
N ALA A 114 27.11 -9.98 18.17
CA ALA A 114 27.70 -11.31 18.06
C ALA A 114 28.92 -11.48 19.00
N HIS A 115 29.78 -10.47 19.09
CA HIS A 115 30.91 -10.48 20.03
C HIS A 115 30.46 -10.58 21.49
N VAL A 116 29.40 -9.86 21.86
CA VAL A 116 28.82 -9.92 23.22
C VAL A 116 28.18 -11.29 23.50
N ILE A 117 27.47 -11.88 22.53
CA ILE A 117 26.92 -13.25 22.66
C ILE A 117 28.05 -14.26 22.87
N ASN A 118 29.21 -14.03 22.25
CA ASN A 118 30.41 -14.85 22.42
C ASN A 118 31.20 -14.56 23.72
N GLY A 119 30.61 -13.85 24.69
CA GLY A 119 31.22 -13.55 25.99
C GLY A 119 32.18 -12.36 26.01
N GLY A 120 32.34 -11.65 24.88
CA GLY A 120 33.14 -10.44 24.77
C GLY A 120 32.46 -9.18 25.32
N LYS A 121 33.20 -8.09 25.40
CA LYS A 121 32.71 -6.75 25.79
C LYS A 121 32.82 -5.77 24.62
N LEU A 122 31.91 -4.80 24.54
CA LEU A 122 31.94 -3.77 23.48
C LEU A 122 33.20 -2.90 23.49
N SER A 123 33.90 -2.85 24.63
CA SER A 123 35.18 -2.15 24.79
C SER A 123 36.38 -2.93 24.24
N ASP A 124 36.21 -4.18 23.84
CA ASP A 124 37.31 -5.02 23.37
C ASP A 124 37.83 -4.50 22.02
N ILE A 125 39.16 -4.41 21.89
CA ILE A 125 39.82 -3.93 20.68
C ILE A 125 39.64 -4.93 19.53
N HIS A 126 39.75 -6.23 19.85
CA HIS A 126 39.63 -7.31 18.87
C HIS A 126 38.28 -8.00 19.05
N LYS A 127 37.45 -7.90 18.03
CA LYS A 127 36.12 -8.52 17.97
C LYS A 127 36.20 -9.79 17.14
N ILE A 128 35.44 -10.83 17.53
CA ILE A 128 35.41 -12.11 16.80
C ILE A 128 34.83 -11.97 15.38
N ILE A 129 33.95 -10.99 15.17
CA ILE A 129 33.32 -10.69 13.88
C ILE A 129 33.70 -9.28 13.45
N HIS A 130 34.20 -9.13 12.23
CA HIS A 130 34.46 -7.83 11.61
C HIS A 130 33.26 -7.39 10.75
N PRO A 131 32.77 -6.14 10.87
CA PRO A 131 31.58 -5.68 10.15
C PRO A 131 31.72 -5.75 8.63
N ASN A 132 32.91 -5.48 8.08
CA ASN A 132 33.12 -5.54 6.63
C ASN A 132 33.48 -6.97 6.18
N ASP A 133 34.59 -7.47 6.72
CA ASP A 133 35.20 -8.72 6.28
C ASP A 133 34.33 -9.94 6.56
N ASP A 134 33.48 -9.93 7.59
CA ASP A 134 32.62 -11.07 7.94
C ASP A 134 31.14 -10.79 7.64
N VAL A 135 30.55 -9.75 8.23
CA VAL A 135 29.11 -9.47 8.07
C VAL A 135 28.77 -8.99 6.66
N ASN A 136 29.64 -8.18 6.05
CA ASN A 136 29.51 -7.67 4.68
C ASN A 136 30.30 -8.50 3.65
N LYS A 137 30.74 -9.72 3.99
CA LYS A 137 31.50 -10.58 3.08
C LYS A 137 30.67 -10.89 1.82
N SER A 138 31.30 -10.76 0.65
CA SER A 138 30.68 -10.98 -0.68
C SER A 138 29.54 -10.01 -1.02
N GLN A 139 29.52 -8.83 -0.41
CA GLN A 139 28.41 -7.87 -0.53
C GLN A 139 28.93 -6.45 -0.77
N SER A 140 28.07 -5.60 -1.32
CA SER A 140 28.23 -4.14 -1.42
C SER A 140 26.97 -3.45 -0.91
N SER A 141 27.08 -2.24 -0.37
CA SER A 141 25.88 -1.45 -0.08
C SER A 141 24.97 -1.28 -1.31
N ASN A 142 25.58 -1.25 -2.50
CA ASN A 142 24.89 -1.05 -3.76
C ASN A 142 23.96 -2.21 -4.10
N ASP A 143 24.30 -3.45 -3.72
CA ASP A 143 23.45 -4.63 -3.98
C ASP A 143 22.70 -5.13 -2.74
N THR A 144 23.10 -4.72 -1.52
CA THR A 144 22.39 -5.07 -0.29
C THR A 144 21.18 -4.18 -0.01
N PHE A 145 21.30 -2.86 -0.14
CA PHE A 145 20.16 -1.96 0.12
C PHE A 145 18.98 -2.18 -0.82
N PRO A 146 19.13 -2.27 -2.17
CA PRO A 146 18.00 -2.59 -3.03
C PRO A 146 17.41 -3.96 -2.73
N THR A 147 18.22 -4.95 -2.35
CA THR A 147 17.71 -6.26 -1.93
C THR A 147 16.86 -6.16 -0.66
N ALA A 148 17.33 -5.45 0.38
CA ALA A 148 16.56 -5.23 1.61
C ALA A 148 15.25 -4.48 1.32
N MET A 149 15.30 -3.48 0.44
CA MET A 149 14.14 -2.71 -0.01
C MET A 149 13.12 -3.57 -0.78
N HIS A 150 13.56 -4.49 -1.64
CA HIS A 150 12.67 -5.44 -2.33
C HIS A 150 12.04 -6.42 -1.33
N ILE A 151 12.82 -6.95 -0.39
CA ILE A 151 12.30 -7.83 0.67
C ILE A 151 11.23 -7.12 1.49
N ALA A 152 11.51 -5.90 1.95
CA ALA A 152 10.60 -5.11 2.76
C ALA A 152 9.31 -4.76 2.00
N SER A 153 9.45 -4.29 0.75
CA SER A 153 8.32 -3.87 -0.09
C SER A 153 7.42 -5.04 -0.44
N TYR A 154 8.00 -6.17 -0.87
CA TYR A 154 7.24 -7.38 -1.19
C TYR A 154 6.47 -7.86 0.03
N LYS A 155 7.13 -7.97 1.20
CA LYS A 155 6.47 -8.38 2.45
C LYS A 155 5.33 -7.45 2.81
N CYS A 156 5.55 -6.13 2.77
CA CYS A 156 4.51 -5.15 3.11
C CYS A 156 3.30 -5.26 2.16
N ILE A 157 3.53 -5.39 0.85
CA ILE A 157 2.45 -5.56 -0.13
C ILE A 157 1.71 -6.88 0.09
N HIS A 158 2.45 -7.98 0.23
CA HIS A 158 1.89 -9.33 0.35
C HIS A 158 1.15 -9.58 1.66
N GLU A 159 1.69 -9.08 2.78
CA GLU A 159 1.19 -9.40 4.12
C GLU A 159 0.20 -8.36 4.64
N ILE A 160 0.17 -7.14 4.06
CA ILE A 160 -0.70 -6.06 4.54
C ILE A 160 -1.58 -5.47 3.46
N ALA A 161 -1.02 -4.95 2.37
CA ALA A 161 -1.82 -4.27 1.35
C ALA A 161 -2.83 -5.23 0.71
N ILE A 162 -2.36 -6.36 0.19
CA ILE A 162 -3.20 -7.37 -0.47
C ILE A 162 -4.27 -7.92 0.49
N PRO A 163 -3.97 -8.34 1.73
CA PRO A 163 -4.99 -8.80 2.68
C PRO A 163 -6.03 -7.73 3.02
N GLY A 164 -5.61 -6.49 3.28
CA GLY A 164 -6.53 -5.38 3.56
C GLY A 164 -7.50 -5.12 2.41
N ILE A 165 -6.98 -5.05 1.18
CA ILE A 165 -7.80 -4.88 -0.04
C ILE A 165 -8.73 -6.08 -0.24
N THR A 166 -8.25 -7.30 0.00
CA THR A 166 -9.03 -8.54 -0.17
C THR A 166 -10.22 -8.60 0.78
N ILE A 167 -10.06 -8.24 2.04
CA ILE A 167 -11.15 -8.24 3.02
C ILE A 167 -12.23 -7.23 2.59
N LEU A 168 -11.83 -6.00 2.24
CA LEU A 168 -12.76 -4.98 1.75
C LEU A 168 -13.49 -5.43 0.47
N GLN A 169 -12.77 -6.02 -0.49
CA GLN A 169 -13.32 -6.52 -1.75
C GLN A 169 -14.38 -7.61 -1.52
N LYS A 170 -14.11 -8.58 -0.63
CA LYS A 170 -15.08 -9.63 -0.27
C LYS A 170 -16.33 -9.08 0.41
N THR A 171 -16.17 -8.08 1.28
CA THR A 171 -17.33 -7.45 1.94
C THR A 171 -18.17 -6.67 0.93
N LEU A 172 -17.55 -5.99 -0.05
CA LEU A 172 -18.27 -5.33 -1.15
C LEU A 172 -19.02 -6.33 -2.05
N GLU A 173 -18.42 -7.48 -2.35
CA GLU A 173 -19.08 -8.57 -3.11
C GLU A 173 -20.34 -9.08 -2.38
N LYS A 174 -20.21 -9.31 -1.06
CA LYS A 174 -21.33 -9.72 -0.22
C LYS A 174 -22.43 -8.66 -0.21
N LYS A 175 -22.07 -7.38 -0.06
CA LYS A 175 -23.02 -6.26 -0.09
C LYS A 175 -23.70 -6.10 -1.46
N ALA A 176 -22.96 -6.33 -2.55
CA ALA A 176 -23.54 -6.35 -3.90
C ALA A 176 -24.64 -7.42 -4.01
N SER A 177 -24.40 -8.60 -3.45
CA SER A 177 -25.37 -9.70 -3.41
C SER A 177 -26.57 -9.39 -2.51
N GLU A 178 -26.33 -8.84 -1.31
CA GLU A 178 -27.37 -8.40 -0.36
C GLU A 178 -28.29 -7.34 -0.98
N PHE A 179 -27.72 -6.41 -1.73
CA PHE A 179 -28.43 -5.26 -2.30
C PHE A 179 -28.94 -5.50 -3.73
N LYS A 180 -28.83 -6.73 -4.25
CA LYS A 180 -29.17 -7.08 -5.65
C LYS A 180 -30.58 -6.63 -6.07
N LYS A 181 -31.56 -6.70 -5.17
CA LYS A 181 -32.97 -6.38 -5.45
C LYS A 181 -33.39 -4.96 -5.05
N ILE A 182 -32.47 -4.15 -4.51
CA ILE A 182 -32.78 -2.79 -4.04
C ILE A 182 -32.66 -1.83 -5.22
N VAL A 183 -33.78 -1.55 -5.90
CA VAL A 183 -33.83 -0.61 -7.03
C VAL A 183 -33.73 0.83 -6.54
N LYS A 184 -32.84 1.61 -7.13
CA LYS A 184 -32.62 3.03 -6.84
C LYS A 184 -32.49 3.83 -8.13
N ILE A 185 -32.52 5.14 -8.02
CA ILE A 185 -32.23 6.02 -9.16
C ILE A 185 -30.72 6.06 -9.43
N GLY A 186 -30.33 5.97 -10.70
CA GLY A 186 -28.97 6.24 -11.15
C GLY A 186 -28.67 7.73 -11.14
N ARG A 187 -27.38 8.07 -11.10
CA ARG A 187 -26.94 9.45 -11.28
C ARG A 187 -25.74 9.52 -12.21
N THR A 188 -25.85 10.34 -13.23
CA THR A 188 -24.77 10.67 -14.16
C THR A 188 -24.65 12.18 -14.22
N HIS A 189 -23.44 12.74 -14.17
CA HIS A 189 -23.22 14.18 -14.06
C HIS A 189 -23.92 14.82 -12.84
N MET A 190 -24.12 14.06 -11.76
CA MET A 190 -24.89 14.43 -10.56
C MET A 190 -26.40 14.67 -10.79
N MET A 191 -26.89 14.44 -12.01
CA MET A 191 -28.31 14.52 -12.34
C MET A 191 -28.95 13.13 -12.24
N ASP A 192 -30.25 13.11 -11.99
CA ASP A 192 -31.07 11.90 -12.08
C ASP A 192 -30.88 11.20 -13.43
N ALA A 193 -30.87 9.87 -13.43
CA ALA A 193 -30.72 9.01 -14.61
C ALA A 193 -31.68 7.82 -14.55
N THR A 194 -31.47 6.78 -15.35
CA THR A 194 -32.32 5.58 -15.29
C THR A 194 -32.11 4.76 -14.01
N PRO A 195 -33.09 3.92 -13.61
CA PRO A 195 -32.94 3.03 -12.46
C PRO A 195 -31.82 2.00 -12.65
N LEU A 196 -31.21 1.62 -11.53
CA LEU A 196 -30.36 0.44 -11.38
C LEU A 196 -30.48 -0.08 -9.95
N SER A 197 -30.04 -1.30 -9.67
CA SER A 197 -30.01 -1.80 -8.30
C SER A 197 -28.77 -1.32 -7.54
N LEU A 198 -28.90 -1.13 -6.23
CA LEU A 198 -27.79 -0.82 -5.35
C LEU A 198 -26.75 -1.97 -5.37
N GLY A 199 -27.17 -3.21 -5.63
CA GLY A 199 -26.27 -4.33 -5.88
C GLY A 199 -25.40 -4.13 -7.12
N GLN A 200 -25.96 -3.61 -8.23
CA GLN A 200 -25.19 -3.28 -9.44
C GLN A 200 -24.20 -2.13 -9.19
N VAL A 201 -24.54 -1.17 -8.32
CA VAL A 201 -23.58 -0.14 -7.88
C VAL A 201 -22.40 -0.77 -7.14
N PHE A 202 -22.69 -1.62 -6.16
CA PHE A 202 -21.65 -2.26 -5.33
C PHE A 202 -20.82 -3.28 -6.10
N SER A 203 -21.37 -3.94 -7.13
CA SER A 203 -20.60 -4.82 -8.01
C SER A 203 -19.52 -4.04 -8.78
N GLY A 204 -19.79 -2.78 -9.15
CA GLY A 204 -18.78 -1.88 -9.68
C GLY A 204 -17.61 -1.65 -8.72
N TYR A 205 -17.88 -1.36 -7.45
CA TYR A 205 -16.83 -1.16 -6.42
C TYR A 205 -15.98 -2.42 -6.21
N TYR A 206 -16.65 -3.57 -6.09
CA TYR A 206 -15.99 -4.87 -6.01
C TYR A 206 -15.08 -5.13 -7.21
N SER A 207 -15.56 -4.85 -8.43
CA SER A 207 -14.80 -5.06 -9.66
C SER A 207 -13.54 -4.18 -9.71
N GLN A 208 -13.65 -2.92 -9.29
CA GLN A 208 -12.48 -2.02 -9.21
C GLN A 208 -11.39 -2.58 -8.27
N LEU A 209 -11.76 -3.12 -7.10
CA LEU A 209 -10.79 -3.73 -6.18
C LEU A 209 -10.26 -5.08 -6.67
N MET A 210 -11.05 -5.86 -7.41
CA MET A 210 -10.58 -7.07 -8.07
C MET A 210 -9.46 -6.74 -9.09
N TYR A 211 -9.66 -5.72 -9.92
CA TYR A 211 -8.63 -5.27 -10.86
C TYR A 211 -7.41 -4.65 -10.17
N ALA A 212 -7.60 -3.97 -9.04
CA ALA A 212 -6.49 -3.48 -8.21
C ALA A 212 -5.63 -4.62 -7.66
N LEU A 213 -6.25 -5.67 -7.13
CA LEU A 213 -5.56 -6.89 -6.69
C LEU A 213 -4.83 -7.58 -7.85
N LYS A 214 -5.46 -7.68 -9.02
CA LYS A 214 -4.82 -8.24 -10.22
C LYS A 214 -3.58 -7.44 -10.61
N ALA A 215 -3.67 -6.11 -10.63
CA ALA A 215 -2.55 -5.23 -10.94
C ALA A 215 -1.39 -5.44 -9.97
N LEU A 216 -1.65 -5.44 -8.65
CA LEU A 216 -0.61 -5.67 -7.63
C LEU A 216 0.07 -7.03 -7.82
N ASN A 217 -0.71 -8.11 -7.97
CA ASN A 217 -0.17 -9.46 -8.16
C ASN A 217 0.69 -9.58 -9.42
N ASN A 218 0.37 -8.85 -10.50
CA ASN A 218 1.17 -8.84 -11.72
C ASN A 218 2.55 -8.20 -11.53
N THR A 219 2.73 -7.33 -10.53
CA THR A 219 4.03 -6.67 -10.26
C THR A 219 4.96 -7.51 -9.37
N LEU A 220 4.41 -8.47 -8.61
CA LEU A 220 5.17 -9.27 -7.64
C LEU A 220 6.33 -10.08 -8.26
N PRO A 221 6.20 -10.67 -9.47
CA PRO A 221 7.32 -11.41 -10.08
C PRO A 221 8.57 -10.55 -10.31
N HIS A 222 8.40 -9.28 -10.70
CA HIS A 222 9.52 -8.36 -10.91
C HIS A 222 10.07 -7.86 -9.57
N LEU A 223 9.18 -7.55 -8.61
CA LEU A 223 9.58 -7.15 -7.25
C LEU A 223 10.34 -8.26 -6.49
N SER A 224 10.15 -9.54 -6.85
CA SER A 224 10.87 -10.67 -6.23
C SER A 224 12.29 -10.87 -6.76
N GLU A 225 12.70 -10.13 -7.79
CA GLU A 225 14.06 -10.12 -8.30
C GLU A 225 14.97 -9.27 -7.42
N ILE A 226 16.05 -9.87 -6.91
CA ILE A 226 16.97 -9.20 -5.99
C ILE A 226 18.34 -8.95 -6.60
N ALA A 227 18.94 -7.81 -6.23
CA ALA A 227 20.22 -7.33 -6.73
C ALA A 227 21.44 -8.06 -6.13
N LEU A 228 21.28 -8.73 -4.98
CA LEU A 228 22.39 -9.32 -4.24
C LEU A 228 23.23 -10.27 -5.09
N GLY A 229 24.56 -10.11 -5.01
CA GLY A 229 25.53 -10.76 -5.88
C GLY A 229 25.95 -9.89 -7.08
N GLY A 230 25.33 -8.73 -7.30
CA GLY A 230 25.80 -7.72 -8.25
C GLY A 230 27.01 -6.92 -7.74
N THR A 231 27.20 -6.84 -6.43
CA THR A 231 28.25 -6.09 -5.72
C THR A 231 28.30 -4.61 -6.09
N ALA A 232 29.46 -4.08 -6.45
CA ALA A 232 29.65 -2.64 -6.62
C ALA A 232 28.87 -2.08 -7.81
N VAL A 233 28.92 -2.74 -8.97
CA VAL A 233 28.44 -2.22 -10.26
C VAL A 233 27.69 -3.25 -11.10
N GLY A 234 27.40 -4.43 -10.57
CA GLY A 234 26.63 -5.48 -11.24
C GLY A 234 27.45 -6.69 -11.73
N THR A 235 28.78 -6.60 -11.71
CA THR A 235 29.67 -7.67 -12.21
C THR A 235 29.84 -8.86 -11.27
N GLY A 236 29.48 -8.72 -10.01
CA GLY A 236 29.71 -9.74 -8.99
C GLY A 236 31.17 -9.90 -8.56
N ILE A 237 32.01 -8.88 -8.79
CA ILE A 237 33.40 -8.88 -8.33
C ILE A 237 33.50 -9.17 -6.82
N ASN A 238 34.50 -9.94 -6.41
CA ASN A 238 34.70 -10.37 -5.02
C ASN A 238 33.59 -11.25 -4.43
N THR A 239 32.80 -11.93 -5.26
CA THR A 239 31.88 -13.00 -4.83
C THR A 239 32.37 -14.38 -5.27
N PRO A 240 32.16 -15.44 -4.47
CA PRO A 240 32.43 -16.81 -4.91
C PRO A 240 31.46 -17.24 -6.02
N LYS A 241 31.90 -18.15 -6.89
CA LYS A 241 31.07 -18.69 -7.97
C LYS A 241 29.77 -19.30 -7.42
N GLY A 242 28.63 -18.90 -7.98
CA GLY A 242 27.31 -19.38 -7.56
C GLY A 242 26.72 -18.66 -6.33
N TYR A 243 27.36 -17.60 -5.83
CA TYR A 243 26.88 -16.83 -4.68
C TYR A 243 25.47 -16.28 -4.86
N ALA A 244 25.19 -15.61 -5.99
CA ALA A 244 23.90 -14.96 -6.28
C ALA A 244 22.72 -15.94 -6.21
N ASP A 245 22.83 -17.12 -6.85
CA ASP A 245 21.79 -18.14 -6.84
C ASP A 245 21.60 -18.74 -5.44
N LYS A 246 22.71 -18.98 -4.73
CA LYS A 246 22.69 -19.59 -3.41
C LYS A 246 22.02 -18.67 -2.39
N VAL A 247 22.42 -17.41 -2.36
CA VAL A 247 21.89 -16.44 -1.40
C VAL A 247 20.43 -16.13 -1.68
N ALA A 248 20.01 -16.05 -2.94
CA ALA A 248 18.59 -15.89 -3.30
C ALA A 248 17.73 -17.06 -2.81
N LYS A 249 18.18 -18.31 -2.99
CA LYS A 249 17.49 -19.50 -2.46
C LYS A 249 17.38 -19.49 -0.93
N LEU A 250 18.42 -19.01 -0.24
CA LEU A 250 18.38 -18.88 1.22
C LEU A 250 17.45 -17.76 1.68
N ILE A 251 17.41 -16.62 0.98
CA ILE A 251 16.43 -15.55 1.22
C ILE A 251 15.01 -16.08 1.01
N GLN A 252 14.76 -16.79 -0.09
CA GLN A 252 13.48 -17.47 -0.34
C GLN A 252 13.10 -18.41 0.82
N LYS A 253 14.04 -19.25 1.26
CA LYS A 253 13.81 -20.19 2.36
C LYS A 253 13.50 -19.48 3.68
N PHE A 254 14.24 -18.45 4.04
CA PHE A 254 14.08 -17.76 5.32
C PHE A 254 12.85 -16.85 5.37
N THR A 255 12.48 -16.26 4.24
CA THR A 255 11.29 -15.39 4.14
C THR A 255 10.00 -16.18 3.87
N GLY A 256 10.11 -17.37 3.26
CA GLY A 256 8.97 -18.12 2.73
C GLY A 256 8.37 -17.51 1.45
N LEU A 257 9.06 -16.56 0.81
CA LEU A 257 8.58 -15.78 -0.33
C LEU A 257 9.41 -16.06 -1.60
N PRO A 258 8.84 -15.89 -2.81
CA PRO A 258 9.44 -16.38 -4.06
C PRO A 258 10.56 -15.47 -4.60
N PHE A 259 11.50 -15.08 -3.75
CA PHE A 259 12.67 -14.30 -4.17
C PHE A 259 13.59 -15.11 -5.06
N LYS A 260 14.10 -14.46 -6.11
CA LYS A 260 15.06 -15.02 -7.06
C LYS A 260 16.12 -13.98 -7.39
N THR A 261 17.29 -14.44 -7.84
CA THR A 261 18.32 -13.52 -8.31
C THR A 261 17.81 -12.77 -9.55
N ALA A 262 18.03 -11.45 -9.64
CA ALA A 262 17.65 -10.69 -10.84
C ALA A 262 18.38 -11.18 -12.09
N ASP A 263 17.69 -11.24 -13.22
CA ASP A 263 18.29 -11.71 -14.48
C ASP A 263 19.38 -10.74 -14.97
N ASN A 264 19.20 -9.44 -14.72
CA ASN A 264 20.19 -8.41 -15.02
C ASN A 264 20.55 -7.60 -13.77
N LYS A 265 21.81 -7.73 -13.32
CA LYS A 265 22.31 -7.03 -12.13
C LYS A 265 22.58 -5.54 -12.36
N PHE A 266 22.79 -5.11 -13.60
CA PHE A 266 23.03 -3.70 -13.92
C PHE A 266 21.72 -2.91 -13.78
N GLU A 267 20.62 -3.44 -14.31
CA GLU A 267 19.27 -2.90 -14.10
C GLU A 267 18.96 -2.81 -12.59
N ALA A 268 19.07 -3.92 -11.86
CA ALA A 268 18.70 -3.97 -10.44
C ALA A 268 19.46 -2.97 -9.53
N LEU A 269 20.60 -2.45 -10.00
CA LEU A 269 21.39 -1.43 -9.30
C LEU A 269 21.09 -0.01 -9.82
N ALA A 270 21.06 0.16 -11.15
CA ALA A 270 20.99 1.44 -11.85
C ALA A 270 19.59 2.03 -11.94
N SER A 271 18.55 1.20 -11.98
CA SER A 271 17.13 1.58 -12.07
C SER A 271 16.35 1.06 -10.87
N GLN A 272 15.10 1.50 -10.71
CA GLN A 272 14.21 1.10 -9.60
C GLN A 272 12.83 0.70 -10.15
N ASP A 273 12.82 0.08 -11.33
CA ASP A 273 11.64 -0.08 -12.18
C ASP A 273 10.60 -1.01 -11.55
N ALA A 274 11.04 -2.08 -10.89
CA ALA A 274 10.15 -2.97 -10.13
C ALA A 274 9.33 -2.21 -9.08
N ILE A 275 9.93 -1.24 -8.39
CA ILE A 275 9.23 -0.44 -7.38
C ILE A 275 8.34 0.62 -8.01
N VAL A 276 8.79 1.26 -9.10
CA VAL A 276 7.97 2.22 -9.86
C VAL A 276 6.71 1.52 -10.38
N GLU A 277 6.85 0.32 -10.95
CA GLU A 277 5.75 -0.52 -11.42
C GLU A 277 4.80 -0.93 -10.28
N SER A 278 5.34 -1.49 -9.18
CA SER A 278 4.54 -1.89 -8.02
C SER A 278 3.78 -0.71 -7.39
N HIS A 279 4.42 0.47 -7.30
CA HIS A 279 3.74 1.65 -6.78
C HIS A 279 2.67 2.17 -7.74
N GLY A 280 2.86 2.01 -9.06
CA GLY A 280 1.81 2.27 -10.05
C GLY A 280 0.52 1.48 -9.79
N ALA A 281 0.63 0.21 -9.36
CA ALA A 281 -0.52 -0.59 -8.96
C ALA A 281 -1.15 -0.12 -7.63
N LEU A 282 -0.35 0.35 -6.66
CA LEU A 282 -0.86 1.01 -5.45
C LEU A 282 -1.60 2.32 -5.77
N LYS A 283 -1.09 3.12 -6.72
CA LYS A 283 -1.78 4.31 -7.23
C LYS A 283 -3.14 3.95 -7.83
N GLN A 284 -3.21 2.93 -8.70
CA GLN A 284 -4.49 2.48 -9.27
C GLN A 284 -5.49 2.09 -8.17
N THR A 285 -4.99 1.42 -7.13
CA THR A 285 -5.78 1.07 -5.95
C THR A 285 -6.31 2.32 -5.26
N ALA A 286 -5.47 3.33 -5.00
CA ALA A 286 -5.87 4.60 -4.39
C ALA A 286 -6.92 5.35 -5.22
N VAL A 287 -6.78 5.40 -6.55
CA VAL A 287 -7.78 6.01 -7.45
C VAL A 287 -9.14 5.33 -7.29
N SER A 288 -9.15 4.00 -7.23
CA SER A 288 -10.39 3.21 -7.06
C SER A 288 -11.01 3.42 -5.68
N LEU A 289 -10.22 3.34 -4.61
CA LEU A 289 -10.67 3.56 -3.23
C LEU A 289 -11.24 4.97 -3.04
N ASN A 290 -10.60 5.99 -3.62
CA ASN A 290 -11.09 7.36 -3.54
C ASN A 290 -12.49 7.48 -4.15
N LYS A 291 -12.74 6.88 -5.32
CA LYS A 291 -14.07 6.87 -5.95
C LYS A 291 -15.09 6.18 -5.05
N ILE A 292 -14.76 4.99 -4.54
CA ILE A 292 -15.66 4.22 -3.66
C ILE A 292 -16.01 5.02 -2.40
N ALA A 293 -15.03 5.56 -1.69
CA ALA A 293 -15.26 6.36 -0.49
C ALA A 293 -16.09 7.63 -0.77
N ASN A 294 -15.87 8.29 -1.91
CA ASN A 294 -16.65 9.44 -2.35
C ASN A 294 -18.13 9.09 -2.59
N ASP A 295 -18.39 7.98 -3.28
CA ASP A 295 -19.76 7.55 -3.52
C ASP A 295 -20.47 7.16 -2.22
N ILE A 296 -19.79 6.44 -1.33
CA ILE A 296 -20.36 6.03 -0.04
C ILE A 296 -20.75 7.24 0.81
N ARG A 297 -19.88 8.26 0.93
CA ARG A 297 -20.23 9.48 1.68
C ARG A 297 -21.35 10.31 1.02
N LEU A 298 -21.40 10.33 -0.32
CA LEU A 298 -22.48 11.02 -1.04
C LEU A 298 -23.82 10.31 -0.87
N LEU A 299 -23.85 8.98 -1.04
CA LEU A 299 -25.04 8.16 -0.82
C LEU A 299 -25.56 8.26 0.63
N ALA A 300 -24.66 8.48 1.60
CA ALA A 300 -25.00 8.66 3.00
C ALA A 300 -25.32 10.11 3.42
N SER A 301 -25.16 11.09 2.53
CA SER A 301 -25.34 12.51 2.87
C SER A 301 -26.75 12.80 3.39
N GLY A 302 -26.88 13.52 4.50
CA GLY A 302 -28.17 13.73 5.16
C GLY A 302 -28.03 14.18 6.62
N PRO A 303 -28.97 13.84 7.52
CA PRO A 303 -30.06 12.85 7.32
C PRO A 303 -31.33 13.41 6.66
N ARG A 304 -31.46 14.74 6.52
CA ARG A 304 -32.69 15.38 6.00
C ARG A 304 -32.50 16.18 4.72
N SER A 305 -31.28 16.68 4.47
CA SER A 305 -31.00 17.65 3.40
C SER A 305 -29.93 17.15 2.42
N GLY A 306 -29.87 15.84 2.19
CA GLY A 306 -28.93 15.18 1.27
C GLY A 306 -29.60 14.03 0.51
N ILE A 307 -28.79 13.15 -0.09
CA ILE A 307 -29.27 11.97 -0.83
C ILE A 307 -29.85 10.91 0.12
N GLY A 308 -29.07 10.52 1.12
CA GLY A 308 -29.50 9.65 2.23
C GLY A 308 -30.05 8.30 1.83
N GLU A 309 -29.53 7.66 0.79
CA GLU A 309 -29.96 6.35 0.29
C GLU A 309 -29.37 5.18 1.09
N ILE A 310 -28.25 5.40 1.77
CA ILE A 310 -27.65 4.45 2.71
C ILE A 310 -27.42 5.10 4.07
N ILE A 311 -27.26 4.27 5.10
CA ILE A 311 -26.97 4.67 6.48
C ILE A 311 -25.65 4.01 6.87
N LEU A 312 -24.69 4.82 7.30
CA LEU A 312 -23.40 4.36 7.81
C LEU A 312 -23.49 4.06 9.31
N PRO A 313 -22.64 3.16 9.85
CA PRO A 313 -22.50 3.00 11.29
C PRO A 313 -22.02 4.31 11.95
N SER A 314 -22.47 4.54 13.19
CA SER A 314 -22.10 5.71 14.00
C SER A 314 -21.05 5.28 15.03
N ASN A 315 -19.78 5.54 14.74
CA ASN A 315 -18.65 5.10 15.56
C ASN A 315 -18.25 6.13 16.62
N GLU A 316 -18.45 7.42 16.36
CA GLU A 316 -18.09 8.51 17.26
C GLU A 316 -19.06 9.71 17.12
N PRO A 317 -19.12 10.62 18.13
CA PRO A 317 -19.83 11.88 18.00
C PRO A 317 -19.25 12.72 16.86
N GLY A 318 -20.08 13.13 15.89
CA GLY A 318 -19.62 13.81 14.67
C GLY A 318 -19.47 15.32 14.79
N SER A 319 -19.78 15.94 15.94
CA SER A 319 -19.61 17.37 16.14
C SER A 319 -19.53 17.73 17.62
N SER A 320 -18.64 18.66 17.95
CA SER A 320 -18.54 19.24 19.30
C SER A 320 -19.72 20.16 19.65
N ILE A 321 -20.44 20.69 18.66
CA ILE A 321 -21.49 21.72 18.85
C ILE A 321 -22.87 21.31 18.32
N MET A 322 -22.97 20.27 17.48
CA MET A 322 -24.24 19.78 16.92
C MET A 322 -24.57 18.41 17.51
N PRO A 323 -25.32 18.34 18.63
CA PRO A 323 -25.73 17.08 19.22
C PRO A 323 -26.44 16.17 18.22
N GLY A 324 -26.04 14.89 18.17
CA GLY A 324 -26.63 13.88 17.29
C GLY A 324 -26.12 13.86 15.84
N LYS A 325 -25.20 14.77 15.44
CA LYS A 325 -24.55 14.70 14.12
C LYS A 325 -23.55 13.55 14.06
N VAL A 326 -23.55 12.80 12.97
CA VAL A 326 -22.61 11.71 12.67
C VAL A 326 -22.00 11.97 11.29
N ASN A 327 -20.68 11.87 11.18
CA ASN A 327 -19.93 12.16 9.95
C ASN A 327 -19.43 10.87 9.28
N PRO A 328 -19.17 10.89 7.96
CA PRO A 328 -18.58 9.76 7.24
C PRO A 328 -17.05 9.71 7.43
N THR A 329 -16.55 9.70 8.67
CA THR A 329 -15.12 9.84 9.02
C THR A 329 -14.22 8.78 8.41
N GLN A 330 -14.71 7.55 8.27
CA GLN A 330 -13.96 6.48 7.59
C GLN A 330 -13.77 6.79 6.09
N CYS A 331 -14.77 7.40 5.43
CA CYS A 331 -14.62 7.84 4.05
C CYS A 331 -13.60 8.99 3.95
N GLU A 332 -13.64 9.93 4.90
CA GLU A 332 -12.68 11.05 4.98
C GLU A 332 -11.24 10.53 5.11
N ALA A 333 -10.99 9.62 6.05
CA ALA A 333 -9.70 9.00 6.26
C ALA A 333 -9.18 8.27 5.00
N VAL A 334 -10.02 7.46 4.35
CA VAL A 334 -9.65 6.78 3.09
C VAL A 334 -9.27 7.79 2.00
N THR A 335 -10.04 8.87 1.83
CA THR A 335 -9.74 9.87 0.79
C THR A 335 -8.43 10.64 1.06
N MET A 336 -8.09 10.92 2.33
CA MET A 336 -6.78 11.50 2.69
C MET A 336 -5.62 10.52 2.41
N VAL A 337 -5.80 9.24 2.76
CA VAL A 337 -4.82 8.18 2.45
C VAL A 337 -4.60 8.08 0.95
N CYS A 338 -5.66 8.14 0.14
CA CYS A 338 -5.55 8.10 -1.31
C CYS A 338 -4.72 9.29 -1.83
N ALA A 339 -4.98 10.50 -1.35
CA ALA A 339 -4.20 11.68 -1.73
C ALA A 339 -2.71 11.54 -1.37
N GLN A 340 -2.40 11.01 -0.18
CA GLN A 340 -1.02 10.75 0.23
C GLN A 340 -0.32 9.75 -0.69
N VAL A 341 -1.00 8.66 -1.09
CA VAL A 341 -0.44 7.69 -2.04
C VAL A 341 -0.14 8.32 -3.39
N ILE A 342 -0.99 9.22 -3.90
CA ILE A 342 -0.71 9.95 -5.15
C ILE A 342 0.54 10.83 -5.02
N GLY A 343 0.70 11.51 -3.88
CA GLY A 343 1.91 12.28 -3.58
C GLY A 343 3.16 11.41 -3.56
N ASN A 344 3.09 10.26 -2.88
CA ASN A 344 4.17 9.28 -2.81
C ASN A 344 4.52 8.71 -4.19
N ASP A 345 3.52 8.47 -5.06
CA ASP A 345 3.75 8.00 -6.43
C ASP A 345 4.58 9.00 -7.24
N THR A 346 4.26 10.29 -7.09
CA THR A 346 5.01 11.37 -7.75
C THR A 346 6.45 11.41 -7.22
N ALA A 347 6.65 11.30 -5.91
CA ALA A 347 7.98 11.25 -5.32
C ALA A 347 8.80 10.04 -5.80
N ILE A 348 8.18 8.85 -5.88
CA ILE A 348 8.82 7.64 -6.39
C ILE A 348 9.15 7.75 -7.87
N ALA A 349 8.25 8.29 -8.70
CA ALA A 349 8.52 8.52 -10.12
C ALA A 349 9.71 9.48 -10.30
N VAL A 350 9.76 10.56 -9.52
CA VAL A 350 10.91 11.46 -9.47
C VAL A 350 12.16 10.73 -8.99
N GLY A 351 12.10 9.88 -7.96
CA GLY A 351 13.26 9.10 -7.53
C GLY A 351 13.76 8.11 -8.58
N GLY A 352 12.83 7.43 -9.28
CA GLY A 352 13.12 6.45 -10.32
C GLY A 352 13.86 7.04 -11.52
N MET A 353 13.49 8.25 -11.94
CA MET A 353 14.15 8.94 -13.06
C MET A 353 15.56 9.48 -12.76
N GLN A 354 16.04 9.41 -11.50
CA GLN A 354 17.34 9.97 -11.08
C GLN A 354 18.48 8.94 -11.09
N GLY A 355 18.35 7.87 -11.89
CA GLY A 355 19.44 6.92 -12.13
C GLY A 355 20.59 7.59 -12.89
N HIS A 356 21.83 7.39 -12.43
CA HIS A 356 23.02 7.88 -13.10
C HIS A 356 24.03 6.74 -13.23
N PHE A 357 24.35 6.35 -14.47
CA PHE A 357 25.25 5.23 -14.78
C PHE A 357 24.87 3.96 -14.00
N GLU A 358 25.77 3.34 -13.25
CA GLU A 358 25.56 2.03 -12.62
C GLU A 358 24.73 2.05 -11.30
N LEU A 359 24.28 3.22 -10.81
CA LEU A 359 23.57 3.29 -9.52
C LEU A 359 22.53 4.40 -9.44
N ASN A 360 21.28 4.04 -9.09
CA ASN A 360 20.30 5.00 -8.58
C ASN A 360 20.56 5.29 -7.10
N VAL A 361 20.72 6.57 -6.75
CA VAL A 361 21.03 7.03 -5.38
C VAL A 361 19.85 7.73 -4.70
N PHE A 362 18.62 7.32 -5.00
CA PHE A 362 17.39 7.78 -4.33
C PHE A 362 16.73 6.68 -3.49
N LYS A 363 17.45 5.56 -3.24
CA LYS A 363 16.88 4.32 -2.69
C LYS A 363 16.21 4.50 -1.32
N PRO A 364 16.77 5.20 -0.32
CA PRO A 364 16.10 5.42 0.97
C PRO A 364 14.75 6.12 0.86
N MET A 365 14.65 7.14 0.03
CA MET A 365 13.40 7.90 -0.16
C MET A 365 12.36 7.04 -0.88
N ILE A 366 12.75 6.32 -1.93
CA ILE A 366 11.88 5.39 -2.66
C ILE A 366 11.33 4.32 -1.72
N ALA A 367 12.22 3.69 -0.93
CA ALA A 367 11.88 2.67 0.06
C ALA A 367 10.86 3.18 1.08
N ALA A 368 11.08 4.37 1.65
CA ALA A 368 10.17 4.94 2.63
C ALA A 368 8.77 5.19 2.05
N ASN A 369 8.68 5.71 0.83
CA ASN A 369 7.40 6.03 0.20
C ASN A 369 6.60 4.76 -0.17
N ILE A 370 7.23 3.72 -0.74
CA ILE A 370 6.50 2.49 -1.08
C ILE A 370 6.00 1.77 0.16
N LEU A 371 6.84 1.70 1.21
CA LEU A 371 6.45 1.08 2.49
C LEU A 371 5.29 1.84 3.14
N GLN A 372 5.34 3.18 3.17
CA GLN A 372 4.25 3.99 3.70
C GLN A 372 2.97 3.75 2.90
N SER A 373 3.01 3.82 1.57
CA SER A 373 1.81 3.64 0.72
C SER A 373 1.18 2.26 0.88
N ALA A 374 1.98 1.19 0.85
CA ALA A 374 1.49 -0.18 1.02
C ALA A 374 0.84 -0.38 2.41
N ARG A 375 1.47 0.16 3.46
CA ARG A 375 0.96 0.17 4.84
C ARG A 375 -0.41 0.83 4.92
N ILE A 376 -0.47 2.11 4.56
CA ILE A 376 -1.68 2.93 4.79
C ILE A 376 -2.83 2.47 3.91
N ILE A 377 -2.58 1.91 2.71
CA ILE A 377 -3.64 1.29 1.89
C ILE A 377 -4.22 0.06 2.60
N GLY A 378 -3.38 -0.85 3.09
CA GLY A 378 -3.87 -2.05 3.78
C GLY A 378 -4.67 -1.70 5.02
N ASP A 379 -4.13 -0.83 5.86
CA ASP A 379 -4.77 -0.38 7.10
C ASP A 379 -6.08 0.38 6.84
N ALA A 380 -6.10 1.28 5.84
CA ALA A 380 -7.29 2.02 5.47
C ALA A 380 -8.39 1.09 4.92
N CYS A 381 -8.04 0.12 4.07
CA CYS A 381 -9.00 -0.87 3.58
C CYS A 381 -9.60 -1.68 4.72
N PHE A 382 -8.76 -2.16 5.65
CA PHE A 382 -9.22 -2.92 6.82
C PHE A 382 -10.13 -2.08 7.73
N SER A 383 -9.74 -0.85 8.04
CA SER A 383 -10.56 0.06 8.86
C SER A 383 -11.88 0.41 8.17
N PHE A 384 -11.84 0.72 6.88
CA PHE A 384 -13.02 1.08 6.11
C PHE A 384 -14.00 -0.08 5.98
N GLU A 385 -13.50 -1.31 5.82
CA GLU A 385 -14.34 -2.50 5.85
C GLU A 385 -15.02 -2.64 7.21
N LYS A 386 -14.22 -2.70 8.29
CA LYS A 386 -14.69 -3.02 9.63
C LYS A 386 -15.62 -1.97 10.22
N ASN A 387 -15.28 -0.70 10.02
CA ASN A 387 -15.92 0.43 10.69
C ASN A 387 -16.89 1.19 9.76
N CYS A 388 -17.08 0.75 8.52
CA CYS A 388 -18.01 1.40 7.58
C CYS A 388 -18.76 0.38 6.71
N ILE A 389 -18.09 -0.25 5.75
CA ILE A 389 -18.75 -1.00 4.66
C ILE A 389 -19.55 -2.20 5.17
N LYS A 390 -19.01 -2.95 6.14
CA LYS A 390 -19.63 -4.16 6.68
C LYS A 390 -21.05 -3.92 7.21
N ASP A 391 -21.25 -2.81 7.90
CA ASP A 391 -22.49 -2.50 8.62
C ASP A 391 -23.35 -1.44 7.91
N ILE A 392 -23.09 -1.16 6.63
CA ILE A 392 -23.96 -0.32 5.80
C ILE A 392 -25.38 -0.90 5.79
N ARG A 393 -26.35 -0.03 6.04
CA ARG A 393 -27.79 -0.31 5.95
C ARG A 393 -28.43 0.52 4.83
N VAL A 394 -29.50 -0.01 4.25
CA VAL A 394 -30.28 0.65 3.22
C VAL A 394 -31.31 1.59 3.86
N ASN A 395 -31.43 2.81 3.36
CA ASN A 395 -32.55 3.70 3.70
C ASN A 395 -33.66 3.55 2.65
N GLN A 396 -34.48 2.51 2.81
CA GLN A 396 -35.51 2.15 1.83
C GLN A 396 -36.48 3.31 1.57
N LYS A 397 -36.81 4.10 2.62
CA LYS A 397 -37.71 5.26 2.51
C LYS A 397 -37.16 6.31 1.54
N ASN A 398 -35.88 6.68 1.68
CA ASN A 398 -35.28 7.66 0.78
C ASN A 398 -35.06 7.10 -0.63
N ILE A 399 -34.67 5.83 -0.75
CA ILE A 399 -34.53 5.19 -2.06
C ILE A 399 -35.86 5.23 -2.83
N THR A 400 -36.96 4.80 -2.20
CA THR A 400 -38.28 4.82 -2.83
C THR A 400 -38.73 6.24 -3.16
N LYS A 401 -38.48 7.21 -2.27
CA LYS A 401 -38.77 8.63 -2.54
C LYS A 401 -38.01 9.14 -3.77
N ASN A 402 -36.69 8.94 -3.81
CA ASN A 402 -35.85 9.44 -4.90
C ASN A 402 -36.20 8.78 -6.24
N LEU A 403 -36.51 7.47 -6.22
CA LEU A 403 -36.92 6.73 -7.40
C LEU A 403 -38.25 7.26 -7.96
N ASN A 404 -39.26 7.41 -7.12
CA ASN A 404 -40.60 7.84 -7.55
C ASN A 404 -40.65 9.32 -7.97
N ASN A 405 -39.76 10.15 -7.43
CA ASN A 405 -39.67 11.57 -7.79
C ASN A 405 -38.93 11.81 -9.11
N SER A 406 -38.25 10.80 -9.66
CA SER A 406 -37.39 11.01 -10.81
C SER A 406 -38.17 11.06 -12.12
N LEU A 407 -37.92 12.10 -12.92
CA LEU A 407 -38.50 12.26 -14.24
C LEU A 407 -37.81 11.38 -15.30
N MET A 408 -36.69 10.73 -14.98
CA MET A 408 -35.94 9.91 -15.95
C MET A 408 -36.52 8.50 -16.13
N LEU A 409 -37.51 8.12 -15.31
CA LEU A 409 -38.35 6.93 -15.55
C LEU A 409 -39.07 6.98 -16.90
N VAL A 410 -39.29 8.20 -17.43
CA VAL A 410 -39.86 8.45 -18.76
C VAL A 410 -39.11 7.74 -19.88
N THR A 411 -37.83 7.41 -19.69
CA THR A 411 -36.99 6.70 -20.67
C THR A 411 -37.61 5.36 -21.10
N ALA A 412 -38.37 4.69 -20.21
CA ALA A 412 -39.10 3.47 -20.55
C ALA A 412 -40.16 3.68 -21.65
N LEU A 413 -40.65 4.90 -21.82
CA LEU A 413 -41.67 5.24 -22.81
C LEU A 413 -41.08 5.43 -24.21
N ASN A 414 -39.77 5.63 -24.36
CA ASN A 414 -39.14 5.92 -25.66
C ASN A 414 -39.46 4.85 -26.72
N THR A 415 -39.44 3.57 -26.35
CA THR A 415 -39.74 2.46 -27.26
C THR A 415 -41.25 2.25 -27.52
N LYS A 416 -42.11 2.99 -26.82
CA LYS A 416 -43.57 2.87 -26.89
C LYS A 416 -44.21 4.03 -27.65
N ILE A 417 -43.78 5.25 -27.35
CA ILE A 417 -44.37 6.49 -27.90
C ILE A 417 -43.36 7.36 -28.67
N GLY A 418 -42.08 7.00 -28.68
CA GLY A 418 -41.00 7.78 -29.30
C GLY A 418 -40.40 8.83 -28.36
N TYR A 419 -39.16 9.24 -28.68
CA TYR A 419 -38.37 10.16 -27.84
C TYR A 419 -39.03 11.53 -27.64
N GLU A 420 -39.54 12.15 -28.71
CA GLU A 420 -40.09 13.51 -28.65
C GLU A 420 -41.29 13.61 -27.70
N LYS A 421 -42.22 12.64 -27.78
CA LYS A 421 -43.39 12.57 -26.89
C LYS A 421 -43.00 12.31 -25.44
N ALA A 422 -42.04 11.41 -25.21
CA ALA A 422 -41.51 11.16 -23.87
C ALA A 422 -40.83 12.41 -23.29
N ALA A 423 -40.05 13.13 -24.09
CA ALA A 423 -39.40 14.37 -23.68
C ALA A 423 -40.41 15.47 -23.34
N GLU A 424 -41.50 15.57 -24.10
CA GLU A 424 -42.61 16.49 -23.79
C GLU A 424 -43.25 16.17 -22.45
N ILE A 425 -43.58 14.89 -22.18
CA ILE A 425 -44.14 14.46 -20.88
C ILE A 425 -43.21 14.87 -19.73
N ALA A 426 -41.91 14.60 -19.84
CA ALA A 426 -40.95 14.93 -18.78
C ALA A 426 -40.80 16.44 -18.58
N LYS A 427 -40.79 17.22 -19.67
CA LYS A 427 -40.71 18.68 -19.60
C LYS A 427 -41.96 19.28 -18.96
N SER A 428 -43.14 18.79 -19.34
CA SER A 428 -44.41 19.20 -18.73
C SER A 428 -44.48 18.84 -17.25
N ALA A 429 -44.02 17.64 -16.87
CA ALA A 429 -44.00 17.20 -15.47
C ALA A 429 -43.10 18.10 -14.61
N TYR A 430 -41.93 18.46 -15.14
CA TYR A 430 -41.04 19.42 -14.50
C TYR A 430 -41.66 20.82 -14.38
N GLN A 431 -42.24 21.35 -15.47
CA GLN A 431 -42.81 22.71 -15.51
C GLN A 431 -44.03 22.86 -14.59
N ASN A 432 -44.83 21.81 -14.47
CA ASN A 432 -46.09 21.82 -13.72
C ASN A 432 -45.94 21.32 -12.28
N ASP A 433 -44.75 20.85 -11.88
CA ASP A 433 -44.50 20.18 -10.59
C ASP A 433 -45.45 18.99 -10.36
N THR A 434 -45.60 18.16 -11.39
CA THR A 434 -46.50 16.99 -11.42
C THR A 434 -45.73 15.71 -11.72
N THR A 435 -46.41 14.56 -11.58
CA THR A 435 -45.78 13.26 -11.85
C THR A 435 -45.78 12.94 -13.35
N LEU A 436 -44.84 12.09 -13.78
CA LEU A 436 -44.82 11.55 -15.15
C LEU A 436 -46.15 10.87 -15.51
N ARG A 437 -46.78 10.16 -14.56
CA ARG A 437 -48.04 9.47 -14.77
C ARG A 437 -49.19 10.46 -15.07
N GLU A 438 -49.27 11.55 -14.31
CA GLU A 438 -50.29 12.58 -14.52
C GLU A 438 -50.13 13.26 -15.88
N GLU A 439 -48.91 13.65 -16.26
CA GLU A 439 -48.68 14.31 -17.55
C GLU A 439 -48.80 13.34 -18.74
N SER A 440 -48.50 12.05 -18.53
CA SER A 440 -48.79 11.00 -19.52
C SER A 440 -50.28 10.94 -19.85
N ILE A 441 -51.14 10.93 -18.83
CA ILE A 441 -52.59 10.92 -19.00
C ILE A 441 -53.09 12.23 -19.63
N LYS A 442 -52.60 13.39 -19.17
CA LYS A 442 -53.02 14.70 -19.70
C LYS A 442 -52.62 14.91 -21.16
N SER A 443 -51.44 14.41 -21.57
CA SER A 443 -50.96 14.54 -22.95
C SER A 443 -51.81 13.76 -23.96
N GLY A 444 -52.54 12.73 -23.51
CA GLY A 444 -53.28 11.81 -24.38
C GLY A 444 -52.38 10.84 -25.15
N TYR A 445 -51.07 10.78 -24.87
CA TYR A 445 -50.14 9.87 -25.55
C TYR A 445 -50.25 8.42 -25.07
N LEU A 446 -50.69 8.21 -23.83
CA LEU A 446 -50.95 6.91 -23.24
C LEU A 446 -51.91 7.03 -22.05
N SER A 447 -52.61 5.94 -21.76
CA SER A 447 -53.46 5.79 -20.58
C SER A 447 -52.65 5.58 -19.29
N GLY A 448 -53.32 5.74 -18.14
CA GLY A 448 -52.70 5.43 -16.85
C GLY A 448 -52.35 3.95 -16.69
N GLU A 449 -53.14 3.05 -17.28
CA GLU A 449 -52.89 1.61 -17.27
C GLU A 449 -51.64 1.25 -18.08
N GLU A 450 -51.50 1.81 -19.30
CA GLU A 450 -50.29 1.65 -20.11
C GLU A 450 -49.05 2.20 -19.39
N PHE A 451 -49.17 3.35 -18.71
CA PHE A 451 -48.07 3.89 -17.91
C PHE A 451 -47.63 2.91 -16.81
N ASP A 452 -48.57 2.40 -16.02
CA ASP A 452 -48.30 1.48 -14.91
C ASP A 452 -47.77 0.12 -15.42
N GLU A 453 -48.15 -0.28 -16.64
CA GLU A 453 -47.62 -1.47 -17.29
C GLU A 453 -46.18 -1.30 -17.78
N TRP A 454 -45.89 -0.17 -18.43
CA TRP A 454 -44.62 0.08 -19.13
C TRP A 454 -43.52 0.63 -18.22
N VAL A 455 -43.86 1.46 -17.24
CA VAL A 455 -42.90 2.12 -16.34
C VAL A 455 -42.75 1.31 -15.05
N LYS A 456 -41.93 0.26 -15.12
CA LYS A 456 -41.62 -0.63 -14.00
C LYS A 456 -40.14 -0.52 -13.64
N PRO A 457 -39.76 0.26 -12.61
CA PRO A 457 -38.35 0.51 -12.28
C PRO A 457 -37.52 -0.77 -12.13
N GLU A 458 -38.09 -1.83 -11.56
CA GLU A 458 -37.44 -3.14 -11.40
C GLU A 458 -37.12 -3.85 -12.71
N LYS A 459 -37.81 -3.51 -13.81
CA LYS A 459 -37.53 -4.03 -15.16
C LYS A 459 -36.59 -3.14 -15.96
N MET A 460 -36.21 -1.97 -15.43
CA MET A 460 -35.32 -1.01 -16.10
C MET A 460 -33.83 -1.20 -15.74
N CYS A 461 -33.52 -2.06 -14.76
CA CYS A 461 -32.16 -2.24 -14.25
C CYS A 461 -31.24 -3.09 -15.16
N GLY A 462 -31.80 -3.86 -16.11
CA GLY A 462 -31.05 -4.86 -16.88
C GLY A 462 -30.51 -6.03 -16.03
N ASP A 463 -29.94 -7.03 -16.69
CA ASP A 463 -29.28 -8.17 -16.05
C ASP A 463 -27.76 -7.94 -15.97
N ILE A 464 -27.13 -8.33 -14.85
CA ILE A 464 -25.67 -8.40 -14.67
C ILE A 464 -25.27 -9.81 -14.24
#